data_AF-A0AA45Z867-F1
#
_entry.id   AF-A0AA45Z867-F1
#
_cell.length_a   1.000
_cell.length_b   1.000
_cell.length_c   1.000
_cell.angle_alpha   90.00
_cell.angle_beta   90.00
_cell.angle_gamma   90.00
#
_symmetry.space_group_name_H-M   'P 1'
#
loop_
_entity.id
_entity.type
_entity.pdbx_description
1 polymer ?
#
loop_
_entity_poly.entity_id
_entity_poly.type
_entity_poly.pdbx_seq_one_letter_code
_entity_poly.pdbx_strand_id
1 'polypeptide(L)'
;MHAGVTSTGAKPSPASGLMHPVVLVAVVLLVLNDHVFKARWPSWWTGKLSDVAGLAMFPVLLQALWEQAFQRRAREFRPSFPVLVGAVVLTGLCFGATKISSDAGDAWRWALGALQWPFYALRAWLGGARIPSVRPTVHTVDITDLLTLPSLIIPLWLGRRRARVAREQGVRIPAHEESSLPP
;
A
#
# COMPACT_ATOMS: atom_id res chain seq x y z
N MET A 1 4.81 -34.40 -27.09
CA MET A 1 5.49 -33.92 -25.86
C MET A 1 5.00 -32.52 -25.55
N HIS A 2 4.03 -32.38 -24.65
CA HIS A 2 3.60 -31.08 -24.12
C HIS A 2 4.24 -30.93 -22.74
N ALA A 3 5.22 -30.03 -22.63
CA ALA A 3 5.78 -29.65 -21.36
C ALA A 3 4.69 -28.97 -20.53
N GLY A 4 4.18 -29.69 -19.53
CA GLY A 4 3.33 -29.12 -18.51
C GLY A 4 4.10 -28.05 -17.76
N VAL A 5 3.74 -26.79 -17.98
CA VAL A 5 4.16 -25.70 -17.11
C VAL A 5 3.54 -26.00 -15.75
N THR A 6 4.34 -26.55 -14.84
CA THR A 6 4.01 -26.65 -13.42
C THR A 6 3.90 -25.23 -12.90
N SER A 7 2.69 -24.67 -12.97
CA SER A 7 2.32 -23.53 -12.16
C SER A 7 2.40 -23.99 -10.71
N THR A 8 3.54 -23.79 -10.07
CA THR A 8 3.64 -23.74 -8.62
C THR A 8 2.70 -22.64 -8.17
N GLY A 9 1.45 -23.01 -7.88
CA GLY A 9 0.45 -22.14 -7.31
C GLY A 9 0.95 -21.68 -5.95
N ALA A 10 1.69 -20.57 -5.94
CA ALA A 10 2.12 -19.93 -4.72
C ALA A 10 0.87 -19.66 -3.86
N LYS A 11 0.86 -20.21 -2.64
CA LYS A 11 -0.23 -19.98 -1.69
C LYS A 11 -0.47 -18.47 -1.58
N PRO A 12 -1.69 -17.97 -1.75
CA PRO A 12 -1.94 -16.55 -1.70
C PRO A 12 -1.55 -16.05 -0.31
N SER A 13 -0.55 -15.17 -0.24
CA SER A 13 -0.07 -14.57 1.00
C SER A 13 -0.58 -13.13 1.14
N PRO A 14 -0.64 -12.57 2.35
CA PRO A 14 -0.93 -11.14 2.57
C PRO A 14 -0.10 -10.21 1.67
N ALA A 15 1.18 -10.56 1.49
CA ALA A 15 2.13 -9.81 0.66
C ALA A 15 1.88 -9.95 -0.85
N SER A 16 1.12 -10.95 -1.31
CA SER A 16 0.87 -11.16 -2.75
C SER A 16 0.20 -9.95 -3.44
N GLY A 17 -0.52 -9.12 -2.68
CA GLY A 17 -1.07 -7.86 -3.18
C GLY A 17 -0.02 -6.78 -3.42
N LEU A 18 0.95 -6.70 -2.51
CA LEU A 18 2.06 -5.75 -2.60
C LEU A 18 3.04 -6.11 -3.72
N MET A 19 3.17 -7.40 -4.03
CA MET A 19 3.99 -7.88 -5.15
C MET A 19 3.31 -7.72 -6.52
N HIS A 20 2.09 -7.16 -6.58
CA HIS A 20 1.45 -6.92 -7.86
C HIS A 20 2.26 -5.91 -8.68
N PRO A 21 2.52 -6.15 -9.99
CA PRO A 21 3.39 -5.30 -10.80
C PRO A 21 3.01 -3.82 -10.76
N VAL A 22 1.72 -3.50 -10.73
CA VAL A 22 1.22 -2.12 -10.62
C VAL A 22 1.63 -1.46 -9.29
N VAL A 23 1.60 -2.19 -8.18
CA VAL A 23 2.01 -1.67 -6.88
C VAL A 23 3.54 -1.51 -6.85
N LEU A 24 4.28 -2.46 -7.41
CA LEU A 24 5.73 -2.34 -7.54
C LEU A 24 6.14 -1.13 -8.40
N VAL A 25 5.47 -0.92 -9.53
CA VAL A 25 5.69 0.27 -10.37
C VAL A 25 5.36 1.54 -9.60
N ALA A 26 4.26 1.59 -8.84
CA ALA A 26 3.93 2.73 -8.00
C ALA A 26 5.00 2.99 -6.93
N VAL A 27 5.51 1.95 -6.27
CA VAL A 27 6.60 2.07 -5.28
C VAL A 27 7.90 2.56 -5.92
N VAL A 28 8.30 1.97 -7.05
CA VAL A 28 9.50 2.38 -7.79
C VAL A 28 9.38 3.83 -8.25
N LEU A 29 8.21 4.20 -8.79
CA LEU A 29 7.91 5.56 -9.20
C LEU A 29 8.00 6.53 -8.01
N LEU A 30 7.44 6.17 -6.86
CA LEU A 30 7.49 6.96 -5.63
C LEU A 30 8.94 7.16 -5.16
N VAL A 31 9.73 6.09 -5.10
CA VAL A 31 11.13 6.14 -4.65
C VAL A 31 11.98 7.00 -5.60
N LEU A 32 11.88 6.76 -6.91
CA LEU A 32 12.62 7.53 -7.91
C LEU A 32 12.20 8.99 -7.90
N ASN A 33 10.90 9.27 -7.77
CA ASN A 33 10.39 10.62 -7.71
C ASN A 33 10.91 11.38 -6.49
N ASP A 34 10.84 10.77 -5.31
CA ASP A 34 11.20 11.44 -4.06
C ASP A 34 12.70 11.58 -3.86
N HIS A 35 13.50 10.63 -4.34
CA HIS A 35 14.95 10.64 -4.10
C HIS A 35 15.76 11.19 -5.27
N VAL A 36 15.26 11.08 -6.50
CA VAL A 36 16.00 11.50 -7.70
C VAL A 36 15.35 12.71 -8.35
N PHE A 37 14.06 12.63 -8.69
CA PHE A 37 13.43 13.68 -9.48
C PHE A 37 13.24 14.97 -8.68
N LYS A 38 12.78 14.91 -7.44
CA LYS A 38 12.71 16.10 -6.57
C LYS A 38 14.08 16.72 -6.32
N ALA A 39 15.13 15.90 -6.24
CA ALA A 39 16.50 16.37 -6.02
C ALA A 39 17.14 17.02 -7.26
N ARG A 40 16.85 16.52 -8.47
CA ARG A 40 17.41 17.03 -9.74
C ARG A 40 16.53 18.07 -10.44
N TRP A 41 15.22 17.95 -10.34
CA TRP A 41 14.22 18.78 -11.06
C TRP A 41 13.03 19.12 -10.13
N PRO A 42 13.23 20.03 -9.16
CA PRO A 42 12.16 20.49 -8.30
C PRO A 42 11.05 21.11 -9.16
N SER A 43 9.88 20.48 -9.17
CA SER A 43 8.73 20.92 -9.96
C SER A 43 7.42 20.61 -9.26
N TRP A 44 6.41 21.43 -9.53
CA TRP A 44 5.04 21.26 -9.02
C TRP A 44 4.42 19.91 -9.41
N TRP A 45 4.82 19.33 -10.55
CA TRP A 45 4.34 18.03 -11.03
C TRP A 45 4.86 16.84 -10.20
N THR A 46 6.12 16.89 -9.72
CA THR A 46 6.69 15.79 -8.91
C THR A 46 5.95 15.57 -7.58
N GLY A 47 5.30 16.60 -7.03
CA GLY A 47 4.41 16.47 -5.87
C GLY A 47 3.20 15.58 -6.18
N LYS A 48 2.51 15.86 -7.29
CA LYS A 48 1.30 15.15 -7.71
C LYS A 48 1.56 13.70 -8.08
N LEU A 49 2.71 13.43 -8.70
CA LEU A 49 3.10 12.07 -9.06
C LEU A 49 3.32 11.21 -7.82
N SER A 50 3.88 11.80 -6.76
CA SER A 50 4.03 11.16 -5.45
C SER A 50 2.67 10.87 -4.83
N ASP A 51 1.72 11.81 -4.91
CA ASP A 51 0.37 11.64 -4.37
C ASP A 51 -0.38 10.52 -5.10
N VAL A 52 -0.34 10.48 -6.44
CA VAL A 52 -0.93 9.39 -7.24
C VAL A 52 -0.32 8.03 -6.88
N ALA A 53 1.02 7.96 -6.78
CA ALA A 53 1.71 6.72 -6.42
C ALA A 53 1.35 6.28 -5.00
N GLY A 54 1.26 7.23 -4.06
CA GLY A 54 0.82 7.02 -2.69
C GLY A 54 -0.60 6.48 -2.62
N LEU A 55 -1.57 7.15 -3.26
CA LEU A 55 -2.97 6.74 -3.29
C LEU A 55 -3.19 5.38 -3.97
N ALA A 56 -2.35 5.01 -4.94
CA ALA A 56 -2.40 3.70 -5.57
C ALA A 56 -1.89 2.57 -4.63
N MET A 57 -0.87 2.86 -3.82
CA MET A 57 -0.17 1.87 -2.98
C MET A 57 -0.73 1.75 -1.56
N PHE A 58 -1.02 2.88 -0.90
CA PHE A 58 -1.39 2.94 0.52
C PHE A 58 -2.58 2.04 0.88
N PRO A 59 -3.70 2.02 0.13
CA PRO A 59 -4.83 1.18 0.47
C PRO A 59 -4.50 -0.32 0.44
N VAL A 60 -3.63 -0.73 -0.48
CA VAL A 60 -3.16 -2.13 -0.59
C VAL A 60 -2.24 -2.47 0.59
N LEU A 61 -1.35 -1.55 0.97
CA LEU A 61 -0.50 -1.70 2.14
C LEU A 61 -1.32 -1.80 3.42
N LEU A 62 -2.31 -0.93 3.59
CA LEU A 62 -3.18 -0.92 4.77
C LEU A 62 -4.00 -2.21 4.87
N GLN A 63 -4.52 -2.71 3.76
CA GLN A 63 -5.17 -4.03 3.73
C GLN A 63 -4.19 -5.13 4.17
N ALA A 64 -2.96 -5.14 3.63
CA ALA A 64 -1.96 -6.15 3.97
C ALA A 64 -1.57 -6.10 5.45
N LEU A 65 -1.41 -4.90 6.02
CA LEU A 65 -1.12 -4.71 7.45
C LEU A 65 -2.30 -5.16 8.33
N TRP A 66 -3.54 -4.85 7.94
CA TRP A 66 -4.73 -5.29 8.64
C TRP A 66 -4.83 -6.83 8.64
N GLU A 67 -4.69 -7.46 7.47
CA GLU A 67 -4.70 -8.91 7.34
C GLU A 67 -3.54 -9.54 8.13
N GLN A 68 -2.34 -8.94 8.09
CA GLN A 68 -1.20 -9.41 8.88
C GLN A 68 -1.38 -9.20 10.39
N ALA A 69 -2.16 -8.24 10.87
CA ALA A 69 -2.37 -8.00 12.30
C ALA A 69 -3.50 -8.88 12.85
N PHE A 70 -4.61 -8.95 12.14
CA PHE A 70 -5.86 -9.56 12.62
C PHE A 70 -6.10 -10.99 12.13
N GLN A 71 -5.49 -11.39 11.01
CA GLN A 71 -5.67 -12.73 10.41
C GLN A 71 -4.46 -13.65 10.61
N ARG A 72 -3.55 -13.34 11.56
CA ARG A 72 -2.36 -14.20 11.87
C ARG A 72 -2.71 -15.66 12.18
N ARG A 73 -3.96 -15.95 12.57
CA ARG A 73 -4.45 -17.27 12.96
C ARG A 73 -5.35 -17.96 11.92
N ALA A 74 -5.68 -17.30 10.80
CA ALA A 74 -6.52 -17.91 9.77
C ALA A 74 -5.66 -18.84 8.89
N ARG A 75 -6.04 -20.13 8.81
CA ARG A 75 -5.35 -21.15 7.99
C ARG A 75 -5.48 -20.90 6.48
N GLU A 76 -6.47 -20.12 6.05
CA GLU A 76 -6.69 -19.76 4.65
C GLU A 76 -6.76 -18.25 4.48
N PHE A 77 -5.80 -17.71 3.72
CA PHE A 77 -5.77 -16.29 3.38
C PHE A 77 -6.73 -16.02 2.20
N ARG A 78 -7.73 -15.16 2.43
CA ARG A 78 -8.61 -14.65 1.38
C ARG A 78 -8.61 -13.12 1.42
N PRO A 79 -8.16 -12.43 0.35
CA PRO A 79 -8.13 -10.98 0.32
C PRO A 79 -9.57 -10.44 0.44
N SER A 80 -9.80 -9.63 1.47
CA SER A 80 -11.14 -9.16 1.81
C SER A 80 -11.45 -7.84 1.11
N PHE A 81 -12.31 -7.90 0.08
CA PHE A 81 -12.73 -6.70 -0.67
C PHE A 81 -13.32 -5.60 0.22
N PRO A 82 -14.13 -5.89 1.27
CA PRO A 82 -14.61 -4.86 2.18
C PRO A 82 -13.50 -4.13 2.95
N VAL A 83 -12.45 -4.84 3.38
CA VAL A 83 -11.31 -4.23 4.08
C VAL A 83 -10.55 -3.31 3.14
N LEU A 84 -10.37 -3.71 1.88
CA LEU A 84 -9.76 -2.83 0.88
C LEU A 84 -10.59 -1.57 0.63
N VAL A 85 -11.92 -1.70 0.51
CA VAL A 85 -12.81 -0.55 0.34
C VAL A 85 -12.69 0.38 1.55
N GLY A 86 -12.70 -0.17 2.77
CA GLY A 86 -12.46 0.59 4.00
C GLY A 86 -11.10 1.31 3.98
N ALA A 87 -10.04 0.62 3.54
CA ALA A 87 -8.70 1.19 3.39
C ALA A 87 -8.65 2.31 2.34
N VAL A 88 -9.34 2.15 1.21
CA VAL A 88 -9.46 3.18 0.15
C VAL A 88 -10.19 4.41 0.67
N VAL A 89 -11.33 4.22 1.34
CA VAL A 89 -12.11 5.32 1.92
C VAL A 89 -11.30 6.05 2.98
N LEU A 90 -10.67 5.30 3.90
CA LEU A 90 -9.82 5.90 4.94
C LEU A 90 -8.66 6.68 4.32
N THR A 91 -7.98 6.13 3.32
CA THR A 91 -6.88 6.80 2.62
C THR A 91 -7.36 8.09 1.96
N GLY A 92 -8.49 8.07 1.25
CA GLY A 92 -9.07 9.25 0.61
C GLY A 92 -9.50 10.32 1.61
N LEU A 93 -10.11 9.93 2.73
CA LEU A 93 -10.52 10.85 3.80
C LEU A 93 -9.32 11.49 4.48
N CYS A 94 -8.31 10.70 4.87
CA CYS A 94 -7.08 11.23 5.46
C CYS A 94 -6.36 12.17 4.48
N PHE A 95 -6.23 11.78 3.21
CA PHE A 95 -5.61 12.62 2.18
C PHE A 95 -6.38 13.93 2.01
N GLY A 96 -7.71 13.88 1.83
CA GLY A 96 -8.54 15.08 1.73
C GLY A 96 -8.45 15.97 2.97
N ALA A 97 -8.47 15.38 4.17
CA ALA A 97 -8.33 16.11 5.42
C ALA A 97 -7.01 16.88 5.51
N THR A 98 -5.89 16.26 5.12
CA THR A 98 -4.57 16.94 5.13
C THR A 98 -4.48 18.13 4.16
N LYS A 99 -5.34 18.16 3.14
CA LYS A 99 -5.37 19.26 2.14
C LYS A 99 -6.36 20.36 2.52
N ILE A 100 -7.36 20.07 3.35
CA ILE A 100 -8.42 21.01 3.72
C ILE A 100 -8.17 21.63 5.10
N SER A 101 -7.59 20.88 6.03
CA SER A 101 -7.35 21.31 7.41
C SER A 101 -5.86 21.51 7.68
N SER A 102 -5.50 22.70 8.15
CA SER A 102 -4.15 23.01 8.65
C SER A 102 -3.73 22.08 9.79
N ASP A 103 -4.66 21.78 10.70
CA ASP A 103 -4.39 20.95 11.88
C ASP A 103 -4.13 19.50 11.48
N ALA A 104 -4.88 18.97 10.51
CA ALA A 104 -4.64 17.65 9.96
C ALA A 104 -3.31 17.59 9.19
N GLY A 105 -2.98 18.64 8.44
CA GLY A 105 -1.68 18.80 7.80
C GLY A 105 -0.54 18.79 8.82
N ASP A 106 -0.67 19.52 9.92
CA ASP A 106 0.34 19.55 10.99
C ASP A 106 0.47 18.23 11.73
N ALA A 107 -0.64 17.56 12.05
CA ALA A 107 -0.61 16.21 12.60
C ALA A 107 0.13 15.23 11.67
N TRP A 108 -0.11 15.31 10.36
CA TRP A 108 0.58 14.49 9.37
C TRP A 108 2.09 14.79 9.29
N ARG A 109 2.49 16.06 9.36
CA ARG A 109 3.90 16.48 9.37
C ARG A 109 4.65 15.93 10.58
N TRP A 110 4.01 15.92 11.74
CA TRP A 110 4.56 15.31 12.95
C TRP A 110 4.60 13.78 12.88
N ALA A 111 3.56 13.15 12.33
CA ALA A 111 3.53 11.71 12.14
C ALA A 111 4.66 11.22 11.23
N LEU A 112 4.88 11.89 10.09
CA LEU A 112 5.99 11.58 9.18
C LEU A 112 7.34 11.83 9.84
N GLY A 113 7.50 12.95 10.55
CA GLY A 113 8.71 13.25 11.31
C GLY A 113 9.04 12.17 12.34
N ALA A 114 8.04 11.71 13.10
CA ALA A 114 8.18 10.64 14.09
C ALA A 114 8.49 9.29 13.45
N LEU A 115 7.89 8.98 12.29
CA LEU A 115 8.15 7.73 11.56
C LEU A 115 9.58 7.66 11.01
N GLN A 116 10.13 8.79 10.56
CA GLN A 116 11.49 8.87 10.03
C GLN A 116 12.55 8.98 11.14
N TRP A 117 12.18 9.50 12.32
CA TRP A 117 13.10 9.79 13.41
C TRP A 117 13.98 8.61 13.84
N PRO A 118 13.49 7.35 13.98
CA PRO A 118 14.33 6.22 14.37
C PRO A 118 15.53 6.01 13.42
N PHE A 119 15.33 6.22 12.11
CA PHE A 119 16.40 6.09 11.12
C PHE A 119 17.42 7.23 11.24
N TYR A 120 16.97 8.46 11.47
CA TYR A 120 17.87 9.59 11.71
C TYR A 120 18.62 9.46 13.04
N ALA A 121 17.96 8.99 14.09
CA ALA A 121 18.55 8.72 15.39
C ALA A 121 19.63 7.63 15.30
N LEU A 122 19.34 6.52 14.61
CA LEU A 122 20.31 5.47 14.37
C LEU A 122 21.51 5.96 13.56
N ARG A 123 21.28 6.74 12.49
CA ARG A 123 22.36 7.33 11.69
C ARG A 123 23.23 8.29 12.50
N ALA A 124 22.63 9.13 13.34
CA ALA A 124 23.35 10.05 14.21
C ALA A 124 24.17 9.29 15.25
N TRP A 125 23.58 8.26 15.86
CA TRP A 125 24.26 7.38 16.81
C TRP A 125 25.48 6.68 16.17
N LEU A 126 25.32 6.09 14.98
CA LEU A 126 26.42 5.47 14.23
C LEU A 126 27.51 6.47 13.82
N GLY A 127 27.13 7.73 13.56
CA GLY A 127 28.06 8.81 13.22
C GLY A 127 28.68 9.52 14.44
N GLY A 128 28.41 9.08 15.67
CA GLY A 128 28.90 9.72 16.89
C GLY A 128 28.30 11.11 17.16
N ALA A 129 27.23 11.49 16.44
CA ALA A 129 26.55 12.75 16.59
C ALA A 129 25.44 12.67 17.66
N ARG A 130 25.01 13.83 18.17
CA ARG A 130 23.84 13.88 19.06
C ARG A 130 22.57 13.48 18.31
N ILE A 131 21.73 12.68 18.97
CA ILE A 131 20.43 12.27 18.44
C ILE A 131 19.58 13.54 18.19
N PRO A 132 19.13 13.78 16.94
CA PRO A 132 18.32 14.95 16.63
C PRO A 132 16.93 14.84 17.28
N SER A 133 16.29 15.96 17.59
CA SER A 133 14.88 15.97 17.99
C SER A 133 13.96 15.64 16.81
N VAL A 134 12.75 15.14 17.08
CA VAL A 134 11.71 14.96 16.06
C VAL A 134 11.39 16.32 15.46
N ARG A 135 11.49 16.45 14.13
CA ARG A 135 11.18 17.68 13.40
C ARG A 135 10.03 17.43 12.44
N PRO A 136 9.06 18.36 12.34
CA PRO A 136 7.98 18.24 11.37
C PRO A 136 8.53 18.37 9.95
N THR A 137 7.99 17.59 9.02
CA THR A 137 8.32 17.71 7.60
C THR A 137 7.72 18.98 7.01
N VAL A 138 8.37 19.60 6.02
CA VAL A 138 7.78 20.74 5.28
C VAL A 138 6.69 20.18 4.36
N HIS A 139 5.44 20.57 4.59
CA HIS A 139 4.31 20.23 3.73
C HIS A 139 3.61 21.52 3.32
N THR A 140 3.64 21.84 2.03
CA THR A 140 2.85 22.94 1.45
C THR A 140 1.48 22.40 1.07
N VAL A 141 0.43 23.08 1.54
CA VAL A 141 -0.95 22.73 1.21
C VAL A 141 -1.25 23.20 -0.22
N ASP A 142 -1.45 22.25 -1.14
CA ASP A 142 -1.91 22.51 -2.51
C ASP A 142 -3.25 21.79 -2.73
N ILE A 143 -4.32 22.58 -2.92
CA ILE A 143 -5.69 22.10 -3.16
C ILE A 143 -5.76 21.31 -4.48
N THR A 144 -4.87 21.61 -5.43
CA THR A 144 -4.80 20.93 -6.73
C THR A 144 -4.44 19.45 -6.61
N ASP A 145 -3.92 19.02 -5.45
CA ASP A 145 -3.63 17.62 -5.17
C ASP A 145 -4.91 16.79 -5.02
N LEU A 146 -6.07 17.40 -4.77
CA LEU A 146 -7.36 16.71 -4.80
C LEU A 146 -7.67 16.09 -6.18
N LEU A 147 -7.07 16.60 -7.26
CA LEU A 147 -7.17 16.00 -8.59
C LEU A 147 -6.53 14.60 -8.67
N THR A 148 -5.75 14.20 -7.66
CA THR A 148 -5.15 12.86 -7.59
C THR A 148 -6.09 11.81 -6.99
N LEU A 149 -7.19 12.19 -6.33
CA LEU A 149 -8.16 11.27 -5.73
C LEU A 149 -8.72 10.21 -6.70
N PRO A 150 -8.97 10.49 -8.00
CA PRO A 150 -9.38 9.47 -8.96
C PRO A 150 -8.40 8.28 -9.08
N SER A 151 -7.14 8.44 -8.69
CA SER A 151 -6.17 7.33 -8.66
C SER A 151 -6.54 6.20 -7.69
N LEU A 152 -7.42 6.45 -6.71
CA LEU A 152 -8.00 5.42 -5.83
C LEU A 152 -8.82 4.36 -6.60
N ILE A 153 -9.17 4.60 -7.86
CA ILE A 153 -9.75 3.58 -8.75
C ILE A 153 -8.77 2.42 -8.96
N ILE A 154 -7.46 2.66 -8.95
CA ILE A 154 -6.41 1.65 -9.17
C ILE A 154 -6.47 0.53 -8.11
N PRO A 155 -6.40 0.81 -6.79
CA PRO A 155 -6.52 -0.22 -5.78
C PRO A 155 -7.89 -0.91 -5.80
N LEU A 156 -8.99 -0.18 -6.05
CA LEU A 156 -10.32 -0.78 -6.18
C LEU A 156 -10.41 -1.79 -7.33
N TRP A 157 -9.86 -1.43 -8.49
CA TRP A 157 -9.80 -2.30 -9.65
C TRP A 157 -8.95 -3.55 -9.38
N LEU A 158 -7.80 -3.38 -8.72
CA LEU A 158 -6.94 -4.48 -8.32
C LEU A 158 -7.66 -5.43 -7.35
N GLY A 159 -8.34 -4.88 -6.35
CA GLY A 159 -9.16 -5.64 -5.41
C GLY A 159 -10.27 -6.44 -6.08
N ARG A 160 -11.01 -5.83 -7.01
CA ARG A 160 -12.07 -6.50 -7.78
C ARG A 160 -11.53 -7.67 -8.58
N ARG A 161 -10.38 -7.49 -9.27
CA ARG A 161 -9.75 -8.58 -10.03
C ARG A 161 -9.34 -9.74 -9.12
N ARG A 162 -8.73 -9.45 -7.97
CA ARG A 162 -8.31 -10.48 -7.01
C ARG A 162 -9.49 -11.22 -6.40
N ALA A 163 -10.56 -10.50 -6.04
CA ALA A 163 -11.79 -11.10 -5.52
C ALA A 163 -12.48 -12.01 -6.56
N ARG A 164 -12.48 -11.61 -7.84
CA ARG A 164 -13.03 -12.44 -8.94
C ARG A 164 -12.25 -13.73 -9.12
N VAL A 165 -10.91 -13.65 -9.19
CA VAL A 165 -10.05 -14.85 -9.31
C VAL A 165 -10.22 -15.78 -8.12
N ALA A 166 -10.28 -15.26 -6.89
CA ALA A 166 -10.50 -16.08 -5.69
C ALA A 166 -11.85 -16.80 -5.71
N ARG A 167 -12.91 -16.14 -6.19
CA ARG A 167 -14.23 -16.76 -6.37
C ARG A 167 -14.20 -17.88 -7.42
N GLU A 168 -13.56 -17.64 -8.57
CA GLU A 168 -13.43 -18.64 -9.64
C GLU A 168 -12.60 -19.87 -9.22
N GLN A 169 -11.61 -19.68 -8.36
CA GLN A 169 -10.83 -20.79 -7.78
C GLN A 169 -11.63 -21.55 -6.72
N GLY A 170 -12.37 -20.85 -5.85
CA GLY A 170 -13.25 -21.49 -4.86
C GLY A 170 -14.39 -22.30 -5.50
N VAL A 171 -14.92 -21.85 -6.64
CA VAL A 171 -15.91 -22.60 -7.43
C VAL A 171 -15.28 -23.82 -8.12
N ARG A 172 -13.97 -23.75 -8.46
CA ARG A 172 -13.20 -24.85 -9.07
C ARG A 172 -12.65 -25.87 -8.08
N ILE A 173 -12.81 -25.68 -6.78
CA ILE A 173 -12.65 -26.71 -5.77
C ILE A 173 -14.05 -27.19 -5.33
N PRO A 174 -14.81 -27.93 -6.16
CA PRO A 174 -16.00 -28.62 -5.70
C PRO A 174 -15.61 -29.97 -5.10
N ALA A 175 -15.96 -30.20 -3.83
CA ALA A 175 -16.47 -31.43 -3.21
C ALA A 175 -15.90 -32.83 -3.60
N HIS A 176 -14.75 -32.94 -4.27
CA HIS A 176 -14.22 -34.24 -4.71
C HIS A 176 -13.37 -34.94 -3.64
N GLU A 177 -13.15 -34.31 -2.50
CA GLU A 177 -12.23 -34.81 -1.45
C GLU A 177 -12.95 -35.43 -0.24
N GLU A 178 -14.30 -35.52 -0.25
CA GLU A 178 -15.07 -36.20 0.80
C GLU A 178 -15.62 -37.59 0.42
N SER A 179 -15.42 -38.05 -0.82
CA SER A 179 -15.96 -39.34 -1.31
C SER A 179 -14.98 -40.52 -1.26
N SER A 180 -13.82 -40.39 -0.63
CA SER A 180 -12.79 -41.46 -0.59
C SER A 180 -12.46 -41.94 0.83
N LEU A 181 -13.48 -42.10 1.68
CA LEU A 181 -13.39 -43.00 2.84
C LEU A 181 -14.03 -44.35 2.44
N PRO A 182 -13.27 -45.46 2.45
CA PRO A 182 -13.83 -46.78 2.19
C PRO A 182 -14.80 -47.22 3.31
N PRO A 183 -15.72 -48.15 3.02
CA PRO A 183 -16.82 -48.56 3.91
C PRO A 183 -16.36 -49.30 5.17
#